data_AF-A0A1S2I9I6-F1
#
_entry.id   AF-A0A1S2I9I6-F1
#
_cell.length_a   1.000
_cell.length_b   1.000
_cell.length_c   1.000
_cell.angle_alpha   90.00
_cell.angle_beta   90.00
_cell.angle_gamma   90.00
#
_symmetry.space_group_name_H-M   'P 1'
#
loop_
_entity.id
_entity.type
_entity.pdbx_description
1 polymer ?
#
loop_
_entity_poly.entity_id
_entity_poly.type
_entity_poly.pdbx_seq_one_letter_code
_entity_poly.pdbx_strand_id
1 'polypeptide(L)'
;MTWSDPRGVGHDAYGRPLTPYADPSAVTPAAGPTWSVQGPAANPEPVWYPVQPVFVQPTPHRRVASAVALAVGFTVIGTFALAVGLYFLVFVQPGVLLAGSLLAFVPLTIVLLGIWLVDRWEPEPRVALLFAFLWGAAVAVGTALIVDYALETARAVLGVRSGELGDVLGAVVQAPLVEEGAKGLGVLLVLWIFRRHFDGPVDGIVYAATVAAGFAFVENIQYFALQVGEDLATGSQGLAYVFFVRALMSPFAHVMYTACTGFALGLAARRTGPYGAIGWFFVGLVPAAGLHALWNGALFVVGDGFFVYYLLVQVPIFVAMVLLVVFLRRNERRVTHDRLAEYAAVGWFSADEVGMLSSSAGRRRARSWAASRGIRPAMKVFISNATRLAFTRQRLVKGRRALDEAVQRDEAELLSALTASRVALQAPPTAFVGYPQHPGWPPQVPQHPGSPQSGPGW
;
A
#
# COMPACT_ATOMS: atom_id res chain seq x y z
N MET A 1 2.24 -35.70 -71.66
CA MET A 1 1.66 -37.05 -71.55
C MET A 1 1.45 -37.31 -70.07
N THR A 2 0.19 -37.48 -69.66
CA THR A 2 -0.19 -37.93 -68.32
C THR A 2 -0.66 -39.36 -68.41
N TRP A 3 -0.44 -40.15 -67.37
CA TRP A 3 -0.97 -41.51 -67.27
C TRP A 3 -1.53 -41.76 -65.86
N SER A 4 -2.29 -42.83 -65.68
CA SER A 4 -2.93 -43.17 -64.41
C SER A 4 -2.41 -44.53 -63.93
N ASP A 5 -2.15 -44.66 -62.63
CA ASP A 5 -1.82 -45.96 -62.04
C ASP A 5 -3.10 -46.82 -61.87
N PRO A 6 -2.97 -48.14 -61.58
CA PRO A 6 -4.10 -49.05 -61.38
C PRO A 6 -5.02 -48.70 -60.20
N ARG A 7 -4.64 -47.77 -59.33
CA ARG A 7 -5.43 -47.23 -58.22
C ARG A 7 -6.09 -45.89 -58.58
N GLY A 8 -5.98 -45.45 -59.83
CA GLY A 8 -6.67 -44.27 -60.36
C GLY A 8 -5.99 -42.94 -60.07
N VAL A 9 -4.73 -42.93 -59.60
CA VAL A 9 -3.99 -41.69 -59.34
C VAL A 9 -3.29 -41.23 -60.63
N GLY A 10 -3.57 -40.00 -61.06
CA GLY A 10 -2.94 -39.40 -62.25
C GLY A 10 -1.53 -38.86 -61.93
N HIS A 11 -0.58 -39.10 -62.82
CA HIS A 11 0.80 -38.59 -62.71
C HIS A 11 1.18 -37.72 -63.92
N ASP A 12 2.08 -36.76 -63.68
CA ASP A 12 2.68 -35.94 -64.74
C ASP A 12 3.79 -36.70 -65.51
N ALA A 13 4.33 -36.07 -66.55
CA ALA A 13 5.35 -36.66 -67.43
C ALA A 13 6.69 -36.99 -66.72
N TYR A 14 6.85 -36.59 -65.47
CA TYR A 14 8.01 -36.86 -64.63
C TYR A 14 7.67 -37.77 -63.43
N GLY A 15 6.49 -38.39 -63.43
CA GLY A 15 6.07 -39.37 -62.43
C GLY A 15 5.55 -38.78 -61.11
N ARG A 16 5.33 -37.47 -61.02
CA ARG A 16 4.82 -36.84 -59.78
C ARG A 16 3.30 -37.00 -59.68
N PRO A 17 2.75 -37.35 -58.50
CA PRO A 17 1.31 -37.46 -58.32
C PRO A 17 0.65 -36.10 -58.49
N LEU A 18 -0.39 -36.04 -59.32
CA LEU A 18 -1.24 -34.86 -59.45
C LEU A 18 -2.16 -34.81 -58.23
N THR A 19 -1.82 -33.98 -57.23
CA THR A 19 -2.67 -33.77 -56.05
C THR A 19 -3.96 -33.05 -56.46
N PRO A 20 -5.14 -33.54 -56.06
CA PRO A 20 -6.38 -32.81 -56.28
C PRO A 20 -6.34 -31.48 -55.53
N TYR A 21 -6.69 -30.40 -56.23
CA TYR A 21 -6.92 -29.09 -55.64
C TYR A 21 -8.14 -29.19 -54.71
N ALA A 22 -7.91 -29.15 -53.40
CA ALA A 22 -8.97 -29.12 -52.41
C ALA A 22 -9.60 -27.71 -52.39
N ASP A 23 -10.92 -27.69 -52.57
CA ASP A 23 -11.79 -26.51 -52.49
C ASP A 23 -11.59 -25.78 -51.13
N PRO A 24 -11.26 -24.47 -51.10
CA PRO A 24 -11.04 -23.73 -49.86
C PRO A 24 -12.31 -23.53 -49.01
N SER A 25 -13.49 -23.94 -49.49
CA SER A 25 -14.77 -23.67 -48.82
C SER A 25 -15.27 -24.78 -47.89
N ALA A 26 -14.49 -25.85 -47.68
CA ALA A 26 -14.85 -26.94 -46.75
C ALA A 26 -13.80 -27.14 -45.65
N VAL A 27 -13.57 -26.12 -44.81
CA VAL A 27 -12.94 -26.31 -43.49
C VAL A 27 -13.94 -25.88 -42.44
N THR A 28 -14.76 -26.82 -41.98
CA THR A 28 -15.37 -26.73 -40.65
C THR A 28 -14.21 -26.70 -39.65
N PRO A 29 -14.06 -25.64 -38.84
CA PRO A 29 -13.06 -25.68 -37.80
C PRO A 29 -13.49 -26.74 -36.80
N ALA A 30 -12.68 -27.79 -36.64
CA ALA A 30 -12.78 -28.64 -35.47
C ALA A 30 -12.66 -27.72 -34.25
N ALA A 31 -13.74 -27.66 -33.46
CA ALA A 31 -13.79 -26.90 -32.22
C ALA A 31 -12.80 -27.51 -31.21
N GLY A 32 -11.53 -27.15 -31.32
CA GLY A 32 -10.66 -27.10 -30.17
C GLY A 32 -11.25 -26.09 -29.19
N PRO A 33 -11.13 -26.27 -27.87
CA PRO A 33 -11.71 -25.33 -26.93
C PRO A 33 -10.94 -24.01 -27.02
N THR A 34 -11.41 -23.10 -27.87
CA THR A 34 -11.06 -21.69 -27.87
C THR A 34 -11.71 -21.10 -26.62
N TRP A 35 -10.99 -21.13 -25.51
CA TRP A 35 -11.39 -20.41 -24.31
C TRP A 35 -11.24 -18.91 -24.60
N SER A 36 -12.25 -18.32 -25.23
CA SER A 36 -12.48 -16.88 -25.14
C SER A 36 -12.61 -16.56 -23.66
N VAL A 37 -11.79 -15.63 -23.14
CA VAL A 37 -12.05 -15.03 -21.82
C VAL A 37 -13.49 -14.54 -21.85
N GLN A 38 -14.39 -15.20 -21.12
CA GLN A 38 -15.80 -14.84 -21.11
C GLN A 38 -15.91 -13.36 -20.72
N GLY A 39 -16.67 -12.60 -21.51
CA GLY A 39 -17.02 -11.22 -21.19
C GLY A 39 -17.72 -11.15 -19.82
N PRO A 40 -17.68 -9.99 -19.13
CA PRO A 40 -18.42 -9.83 -17.89
C PRO A 40 -19.91 -10.14 -18.10
N ALA A 41 -20.54 -10.75 -17.11
CA ALA A 41 -21.97 -11.06 -17.16
C ALA A 41 -22.78 -9.77 -17.39
N ALA A 42 -23.77 -9.84 -18.29
CA ALA A 42 -24.65 -8.71 -18.56
C ALA A 42 -25.38 -8.28 -17.29
N ASN A 43 -25.52 -6.98 -17.09
CA ASN A 43 -26.32 -6.47 -15.98
C ASN A 43 -27.79 -6.85 -16.22
N PRO A 44 -28.46 -7.60 -15.31
CA PRO A 44 -29.87 -7.96 -15.46
C PRO A 44 -30.81 -6.74 -15.43
N GLU A 45 -30.37 -5.62 -14.83
CA GLU A 45 -31.06 -4.32 -14.88
C GLU A 45 -30.10 -3.25 -15.42
N PRO A 46 -29.89 -3.19 -16.74
CA PRO A 46 -28.91 -2.29 -17.32
C PRO A 46 -29.25 -0.84 -16.97
N VAL A 47 -28.26 -0.12 -16.45
CA VAL A 47 -28.45 1.24 -15.96
C VAL A 47 -28.60 2.18 -17.15
N TRP A 48 -29.84 2.43 -17.58
CA TRP A 48 -30.14 3.41 -18.63
C TRP A 48 -30.56 4.77 -18.04
N TYR A 49 -31.18 4.81 -16.86
CA TYR A 49 -31.56 6.02 -16.08
C TYR A 49 -31.82 5.60 -14.60
N PRO A 50 -31.90 6.51 -13.60
CA PRO A 50 -31.95 6.10 -12.20
C PRO A 50 -33.29 5.47 -11.80
N VAL A 51 -33.26 4.20 -11.38
CA VAL A 51 -34.39 3.43 -10.84
C VAL A 51 -34.50 3.65 -9.31
N GLN A 52 -35.72 3.75 -8.78
CA GLN A 52 -36.03 3.88 -7.35
C GLN A 52 -35.86 2.54 -6.60
N PRO A 53 -35.41 2.54 -5.33
CA PRO A 53 -35.08 1.30 -4.65
C PRO A 53 -36.25 0.64 -3.91
N VAL A 54 -36.29 -0.70 -4.00
CA VAL A 54 -36.90 -1.61 -3.03
C VAL A 54 -35.83 -1.98 -1.98
N PHE A 55 -36.23 -1.99 -0.72
CA PHE A 55 -35.36 -2.14 0.46
C PHE A 55 -34.68 -3.50 0.56
N VAL A 56 -33.36 -3.50 0.81
CA VAL A 56 -32.66 -4.62 1.46
C VAL A 56 -31.65 -4.05 2.47
N GLN A 57 -31.76 -4.47 3.73
CA GLN A 57 -30.86 -4.04 4.81
C GLN A 57 -29.50 -4.75 4.75
N PRO A 58 -28.36 -4.06 4.94
CA PRO A 58 -27.05 -4.70 5.07
C PRO A 58 -26.78 -5.24 6.49
N THR A 59 -26.02 -6.34 6.56
CA THR A 59 -25.56 -7.02 7.78
C THR A 59 -24.53 -6.23 8.60
N PRO A 60 -24.52 -6.35 9.95
CA PRO A 60 -23.59 -5.62 10.83
C PRO A 60 -22.16 -6.16 10.74
N HIS A 61 -21.19 -5.28 10.47
CA HIS A 61 -19.76 -5.64 10.44
C HIS A 61 -19.13 -5.63 11.86
N ARG A 62 -18.53 -6.75 12.25
CA ARG A 62 -17.79 -6.93 13.53
C ARG A 62 -16.62 -5.92 13.66
N ARG A 63 -16.68 -5.06 14.67
CA ARG A 63 -15.72 -3.96 14.98
C ARG A 63 -14.62 -4.31 16.00
N VAL A 64 -14.54 -5.56 16.47
CA VAL A 64 -13.80 -5.83 17.71
C VAL A 64 -12.30 -6.04 17.48
N ALA A 65 -11.88 -6.58 16.33
CA ALA A 65 -10.47 -6.88 16.05
C ALA A 65 -9.59 -5.64 15.78
N SER A 66 -10.17 -4.46 15.46
CA SER A 66 -9.41 -3.25 15.12
C SER A 66 -9.09 -2.34 16.31
N ALA A 67 -9.90 -2.33 17.37
CA ALA A 67 -9.69 -1.37 18.47
C ALA A 67 -8.55 -1.78 19.40
N VAL A 68 -8.46 -3.07 19.73
CA VAL A 68 -7.39 -3.62 20.59
C VAL A 68 -6.03 -3.51 19.91
N ALA A 69 -5.93 -3.88 18.63
CA ALA A 69 -4.68 -3.77 17.88
C ALA A 69 -4.18 -2.32 17.77
N LEU A 70 -5.10 -1.37 17.57
CA LEU A 70 -4.76 0.06 17.60
C LEU A 70 -4.32 0.51 18.98
N ALA A 71 -5.04 0.13 20.04
CA ALA A 71 -4.68 0.50 21.41
C ALA A 71 -3.28 -0.03 21.77
N VAL A 72 -3.01 -1.31 21.53
CA VAL A 72 -1.69 -1.91 21.77
C VAL A 72 -0.62 -1.21 20.94
N GLY A 73 -0.87 -0.98 19.64
CA GLY A 73 0.06 -0.30 18.75
C GLY A 73 0.41 1.12 19.22
N PHE A 74 -0.58 1.92 19.60
CA PHE A 74 -0.35 3.28 20.12
C PHE A 74 0.30 3.28 21.51
N THR A 75 0.03 2.28 22.36
CA THR A 75 0.73 2.12 23.63
C THR A 75 2.21 1.85 23.41
N VAL A 76 2.56 0.92 22.51
CA VAL A 76 3.97 0.64 22.16
C VAL A 76 4.65 1.89 21.61
N ILE A 77 4.01 2.59 20.68
CA ILE A 77 4.49 3.87 20.15
C ILE A 77 4.72 4.89 21.28
N GLY A 78 3.76 5.03 22.21
CA GLY A 78 3.86 5.96 23.33
C GLY A 78 5.03 5.64 24.26
N THR A 79 5.25 4.36 24.57
CA THR A 79 6.39 3.90 25.37
C THR A 79 7.73 4.20 24.70
N PHE A 80 7.86 3.89 23.40
CA PHE A 80 9.07 4.21 22.65
C PHE A 80 9.27 5.73 22.50
N ALA A 81 8.21 6.50 22.28
CA ALA A 81 8.28 7.95 22.16
C ALA A 81 8.76 8.60 23.47
N LEU A 82 8.26 8.10 24.61
CA LEU A 82 8.74 8.52 25.93
C LEU A 82 10.23 8.18 26.12
N ALA A 83 10.64 6.96 25.79
CA ALA A 83 12.03 6.52 25.92
C ALA A 83 12.98 7.36 25.03
N VAL A 84 12.62 7.59 23.78
CA VAL A 84 13.38 8.44 22.84
C VAL A 84 13.43 9.88 23.33
N GLY A 85 12.31 10.44 23.79
CA GLY A 85 12.27 11.79 24.37
C GLY A 85 13.16 11.92 25.61
N LEU A 86 13.13 10.93 26.51
CA LEU A 86 14.02 10.88 27.67
C LEU A 86 15.49 10.74 27.28
N TYR A 87 15.80 9.92 26.28
CA TYR A 87 17.16 9.82 25.72
C TYR A 87 17.67 11.20 25.29
N PHE A 88 16.90 11.93 24.47
CA PHE A 88 17.32 13.28 24.04
C PHE A 88 17.45 14.25 25.22
N LEU A 89 16.55 14.22 26.20
CA LEU A 89 16.63 15.10 27.37
C LEU A 89 17.82 14.81 28.29
N VAL A 90 18.28 13.55 28.35
CA VAL A 90 19.43 13.14 29.16
C VAL A 90 20.76 13.45 28.46
N PHE A 91 20.84 13.21 27.15
CA PHE A 91 22.09 13.26 26.40
C PHE A 91 22.30 14.56 25.61
N VAL A 92 21.25 15.38 25.41
CA VAL A 92 21.32 16.61 24.61
C VAL A 92 20.84 17.80 25.44
N GLN A 93 21.63 18.87 25.46
CA GLN A 93 21.27 20.10 26.15
C GLN A 93 19.96 20.68 25.58
N PRO A 94 19.02 21.19 26.41
CA PRO A 94 17.70 21.64 25.94
C PRO A 94 17.73 22.68 24.82
N GLY A 95 18.65 23.65 24.87
CA GLY A 95 18.80 24.67 23.82
C GLY A 95 19.29 24.09 22.49
N VAL A 96 20.23 23.14 22.55
CA VAL A 96 20.77 22.42 21.39
C VAL A 96 19.71 21.51 20.76
N LEU A 97 18.95 20.81 21.60
CA LEU A 97 17.82 19.98 21.18
C LEU A 97 16.73 20.82 20.48
N LEU A 98 16.41 22.00 21.04
CA LEU A 98 15.46 22.92 20.43
C LEU A 98 15.96 23.41 19.06
N ALA A 99 17.23 23.82 18.96
CA ALA A 99 17.82 24.26 17.70
C ALA A 99 17.78 23.15 16.63
N GLY A 100 18.22 21.93 16.97
CA GLY A 100 18.15 20.78 16.07
C GLY A 100 16.71 20.44 15.65
N SER A 101 15.76 20.54 16.58
CA SER A 101 14.33 20.31 16.31
C SER A 101 13.75 21.31 15.31
N LEU A 102 14.08 22.61 15.46
CA LEU A 102 13.62 23.65 14.55
C LEU A 102 14.17 23.44 13.13
N LEU A 103 15.45 23.08 13.01
CA LEU A 103 16.07 22.79 11.71
C LEU A 103 15.45 21.57 11.04
N ALA A 104 15.10 20.53 11.80
CA ALA A 104 14.52 19.29 11.28
C ALA A 104 13.11 19.46 10.65
N PHE A 105 12.38 20.53 10.98
CA PHE A 105 11.10 20.83 10.33
C PHE A 105 11.24 21.16 8.84
N VAL A 106 12.39 21.67 8.39
CA VAL A 106 12.63 22.01 6.98
C VAL A 106 12.59 20.75 6.09
N PRO A 107 13.46 19.74 6.28
CA PRO A 107 13.37 18.48 5.53
C PRO A 107 12.03 17.78 5.72
N LEU A 108 11.48 17.76 6.95
CA LEU A 108 10.19 17.14 7.20
C LEU A 108 9.10 17.76 6.31
N THR A 109 9.06 19.10 6.21
CA THR A 109 8.08 19.80 5.37
C THR A 109 8.26 19.45 3.89
N ILE A 110 9.51 19.40 3.40
CA ILE A 110 9.82 18.99 2.02
C ILE A 110 9.29 17.57 1.75
N VAL A 111 9.54 16.64 2.67
CA VAL A 111 9.09 15.25 2.56
C VAL A 111 7.58 15.13 2.60
N LEU A 112 6.92 15.77 3.57
CA LEU A 112 5.46 15.74 3.69
C LEU A 112 4.78 16.38 2.47
N LEU A 113 5.35 17.43 1.89
CA LEU A 113 4.88 17.99 0.62
C LEU A 113 5.05 17.00 -0.53
N GLY A 114 6.18 16.28 -0.61
CA GLY A 114 6.38 15.21 -1.59
C GLY A 114 5.37 14.06 -1.43
N ILE A 115 5.16 13.59 -0.19
CA ILE A 115 4.15 12.57 0.12
C ILE A 115 2.76 13.09 -0.24
N TRP A 116 2.41 14.31 0.12
CA TRP A 116 1.14 14.92 -0.27
C TRP A 116 1.03 15.04 -1.80
N LEU A 117 2.08 15.39 -2.52
CA LEU A 117 2.11 15.40 -4.00
C LEU A 117 2.04 14.00 -4.62
N VAL A 118 2.16 12.94 -3.83
CA VAL A 118 1.82 11.59 -4.26
C VAL A 118 0.37 11.30 -3.81
N ASP A 119 0.01 11.58 -2.56
CA ASP A 119 -1.23 11.15 -1.89
C ASP A 119 -2.46 12.05 -2.09
N ARG A 120 -2.34 13.31 -2.58
CA ARG A 120 -3.47 14.25 -2.83
C ARG A 120 -4.57 13.69 -3.75
N TRP A 121 -4.32 12.53 -4.35
CA TRP A 121 -5.14 11.89 -5.34
C TRP A 121 -6.22 11.04 -4.66
N GLU A 122 -5.81 10.21 -3.70
CA GLU A 122 -6.66 9.36 -2.87
C GLU A 122 -6.15 9.35 -1.43
N PRO A 123 -6.58 10.33 -0.61
CA PRO A 123 -5.98 10.50 0.71
C PRO A 123 -6.22 9.29 1.60
N GLU A 124 -5.14 8.76 2.15
CA GLU A 124 -5.15 7.68 3.13
C GLU A 124 -5.83 8.10 4.44
N PRO A 125 -6.37 7.15 5.24
CA PRO A 125 -6.94 7.46 6.55
C PRO A 125 -5.88 8.09 7.46
N ARG A 126 -6.19 9.29 7.97
CA ARG A 126 -5.30 10.09 8.83
C ARG A 126 -4.75 9.31 10.03
N VAL A 127 -5.54 8.42 10.61
CA VAL A 127 -5.12 7.59 11.76
C VAL A 127 -4.01 6.61 11.36
N ALA A 128 -4.07 6.03 10.15
CA ALA A 128 -3.03 5.14 9.65
C ALA A 128 -1.76 5.90 9.30
N LEU A 129 -1.89 7.11 8.72
CA LEU A 129 -0.74 7.99 8.46
C LEU A 129 -0.08 8.46 9.77
N LEU A 130 -0.87 8.82 10.79
CA LEU A 130 -0.36 9.18 12.11
C LEU A 130 0.35 7.99 12.76
N PHE A 131 -0.26 6.81 12.72
CA PHE A 131 0.35 5.59 13.22
C PHE A 131 1.69 5.30 12.51
N ALA A 132 1.71 5.37 11.17
CA ALA A 132 2.91 5.16 10.38
C ALA A 132 4.02 6.16 10.73
N PHE A 133 3.68 7.45 10.79
CA PHE A 133 4.63 8.51 11.14
C PHE A 133 5.21 8.30 12.54
N LEU A 134 4.34 8.08 13.54
CA LEU A 134 4.79 7.88 14.92
C LEU A 134 5.56 6.57 15.10
N TRP A 135 5.23 5.52 14.34
CA TRP A 135 6.03 4.29 14.33
C TRP A 135 7.47 4.59 13.89
N GLY A 136 7.63 5.34 12.79
CA GLY A 136 8.94 5.75 12.32
C GLY A 136 9.70 6.61 13.33
N ALA A 137 9.04 7.65 13.85
CA ALA A 137 9.64 8.63 14.74
C ALA A 137 10.01 8.05 16.12
N ALA A 138 9.23 7.10 16.63
CA ALA A 138 9.42 6.56 17.97
C ALA A 138 9.98 5.13 17.94
N VAL A 139 9.25 4.19 17.36
CA VAL A 139 9.59 2.76 17.45
C VAL A 139 10.82 2.44 16.62
N ALA A 140 10.87 2.90 15.36
CA ALA A 140 12.01 2.59 14.49
C ALA A 140 13.30 3.26 14.98
N VAL A 141 13.25 4.54 15.38
CA VAL A 141 14.40 5.24 15.98
C VAL A 141 14.82 4.60 17.30
N GLY A 142 13.88 4.38 18.23
CA GLY A 142 14.22 3.76 19.50
C GLY A 142 14.76 2.33 19.35
N THR A 143 14.27 1.57 18.35
CA THR A 143 14.84 0.26 18.02
C THR A 143 16.28 0.39 17.54
N ALA A 144 16.57 1.36 16.66
CA ALA A 144 17.93 1.62 16.20
C ALA A 144 18.86 1.98 17.37
N LEU A 145 18.45 2.92 18.24
CA LEU A 145 19.22 3.32 19.43
C LEU A 145 19.47 2.15 20.40
N ILE A 146 18.45 1.33 20.67
CA ILE A 146 18.58 0.17 21.57
C ILE A 146 19.54 -0.86 20.98
N VAL A 147 19.41 -1.17 19.69
CA VAL A 147 20.28 -2.15 19.04
C VAL A 147 21.71 -1.66 18.98
N ASP A 148 21.92 -0.39 18.67
CA ASP A 148 23.24 0.23 18.64
C ASP A 148 23.92 0.15 20.01
N TYR A 149 23.24 0.62 21.06
CA TYR A 149 23.72 0.53 22.44
C TYR A 149 24.01 -0.91 22.90
N ALA A 150 23.13 -1.86 22.55
CA ALA A 150 23.31 -3.26 22.92
C ALA A 150 24.54 -3.87 22.23
N LEU A 151 24.77 -3.56 20.96
CA LEU A 151 25.93 -4.05 20.20
C LEU A 151 27.23 -3.41 20.70
N GLU A 152 27.24 -2.11 20.99
CA GLU A 152 28.39 -1.44 21.59
C GLU A 152 28.75 -2.06 22.95
N THR A 153 27.75 -2.27 23.81
CA THR A 153 27.94 -2.90 25.12
C THR A 153 28.48 -4.33 24.98
N ALA A 154 27.93 -5.11 24.05
CA ALA A 154 28.40 -6.47 23.80
C ALA A 154 29.86 -6.50 23.30
N ARG A 155 30.24 -5.60 22.40
CA ARG A 155 31.64 -5.46 21.92
C ARG A 155 32.58 -5.12 23.07
N ALA A 156 32.19 -4.17 23.93
CA ALA A 156 32.96 -3.77 25.10
C ALA A 156 33.19 -4.94 26.08
N VAL A 157 32.14 -5.72 26.37
CA VAL A 157 32.22 -6.92 27.25
C VAL A 157 33.10 -8.01 26.65
N LEU A 158 33.07 -8.19 25.33
CA LEU A 158 33.89 -9.19 24.63
C LEU A 158 35.33 -8.73 24.40
N GLY A 159 35.71 -7.53 24.84
CA GLY A 159 37.05 -6.97 24.62
C GLY A 159 37.34 -6.65 23.15
N VAL A 160 36.32 -6.61 22.30
CA VAL A 160 36.45 -6.24 20.89
C VAL A 160 36.47 -4.72 20.81
N ARG A 161 37.64 -4.13 20.60
CA ARG A 161 37.75 -2.69 20.36
C ARG A 161 37.17 -2.37 18.98
N SER A 162 36.27 -1.40 18.92
CA SER A 162 35.90 -0.78 17.65
C SER A 162 37.15 -0.12 17.07
N GLY A 163 37.49 -0.52 15.84
CA GLY A 163 38.40 0.22 14.98
C GLY A 163 37.61 0.74 13.79
N GLU A 164 38.28 1.48 12.90
CA GLU A 164 37.67 2.13 11.72
C GLU A 164 36.79 1.16 10.90
N LEU A 165 37.23 -0.09 10.70
CA LEU A 165 36.43 -1.12 10.01
C LEU A 165 35.11 -1.45 10.74
N GLY A 166 35.12 -1.45 12.07
CA GLY A 166 33.93 -1.70 12.88
C GLY A 166 32.90 -0.58 12.74
N ASP A 167 33.36 0.67 12.69
CA ASP A 167 32.49 1.85 12.52
C ASP A 167 31.90 1.88 11.11
N VAL A 168 32.69 1.54 10.08
CA VAL A 168 32.21 1.38 8.70
C VAL A 168 31.18 0.26 8.60
N LEU A 169 31.43 -0.91 9.20
CA LEU A 169 30.45 -2.01 9.20
C LEU A 169 29.17 -1.65 9.97
N GLY A 170 29.31 -0.90 11.07
CA GLY A 170 28.20 -0.32 11.81
C GLY A 170 27.33 0.56 10.91
N ALA A 171 27.95 1.54 10.26
CA ALA A 171 27.23 2.51 9.42
C ALA A 171 26.71 1.91 8.10
N VAL A 172 27.42 1.00 7.46
CA VAL A 172 27.10 0.51 6.10
C VAL A 172 26.26 -0.78 6.12
N VAL A 173 26.35 -1.59 7.18
CA VAL A 173 25.64 -2.88 7.24
C VAL A 173 24.62 -2.91 8.37
N GLN A 174 25.06 -2.66 9.61
CA GLN A 174 24.19 -2.74 10.79
C GLN A 174 23.05 -1.72 10.70
N ALA A 175 23.37 -0.44 10.55
CA ALA A 175 22.38 0.64 10.54
C ALA A 175 21.33 0.43 9.44
N PRO A 176 21.68 0.18 8.16
CA PRO A 176 20.70 -0.12 7.12
C PRO A 176 19.77 -1.30 7.42
N LEU A 177 20.31 -2.41 7.94
CA LEU A 177 19.49 -3.58 8.25
C LEU A 177 18.52 -3.33 9.40
N VAL A 178 19.01 -2.72 10.48
CA VAL A 178 18.23 -2.45 11.69
C VAL A 178 17.17 -1.40 11.41
N GLU A 179 17.56 -0.30 10.79
CA GLU A 179 16.64 0.81 10.54
C GLU A 179 15.58 0.48 9.50
N GLU A 180 15.98 -0.05 8.33
CA GLU A 180 15.00 -0.39 7.28
C GLU A 180 14.14 -1.58 7.71
N GLY A 181 14.68 -2.48 8.54
CA GLY A 181 13.92 -3.54 9.21
C GLY A 181 12.85 -2.95 10.13
N ALA A 182 13.23 -2.06 11.05
CA ALA A 182 12.30 -1.46 12.01
C ALA A 182 11.25 -0.55 11.33
N LYS A 183 11.65 0.23 10.32
CA LYS A 183 10.73 1.02 9.47
C LYS A 183 9.77 0.10 8.72
N GLY A 184 10.30 -0.92 8.05
CA GLY A 184 9.51 -1.87 7.28
C GLY A 184 8.50 -2.65 8.14
N LEU A 185 8.84 -2.99 9.39
CA LEU A 185 7.90 -3.61 10.34
C LEU A 185 6.70 -2.71 10.60
N GLY A 186 6.90 -1.39 10.65
CA GLY A 186 5.81 -0.42 10.73
C GLY A 186 4.87 -0.51 9.53
N VAL A 187 5.43 -0.62 8.33
CA VAL A 187 4.64 -0.78 7.09
C VAL A 187 3.88 -2.11 7.09
N LEU A 188 4.49 -3.20 7.55
CA LEU A 188 3.85 -4.50 7.68
C LEU A 188 2.70 -4.48 8.70
N LEU A 189 2.88 -3.80 9.83
CA LEU A 189 1.82 -3.60 10.82
C LEU A 189 0.70 -2.73 10.28
N VAL A 190 1.01 -1.67 9.51
CA VAL A 190 0.00 -0.86 8.83
C VAL A 190 -0.81 -1.73 7.88
N LEU A 191 -0.14 -2.59 7.09
CA LEU A 191 -0.82 -3.57 6.25
C LEU A 191 -1.76 -4.43 7.10
N TRP A 192 -1.35 -5.01 8.23
CA TRP A 192 -2.20 -5.89 9.04
C TRP A 192 -3.35 -5.18 9.77
N ILE A 193 -3.10 -4.00 10.34
CA ILE A 193 -4.09 -3.25 11.13
C ILE A 193 -5.08 -2.52 10.21
N PHE A 194 -4.58 -1.95 9.12
CA PHE A 194 -5.35 -1.12 8.18
C PHE A 194 -5.56 -1.81 6.82
N ARG A 195 -5.62 -3.16 6.78
CA ARG A 195 -5.79 -3.97 5.54
C ARG A 195 -6.81 -3.45 4.53
N ARG A 196 -7.89 -2.82 5.00
CA ARG A 196 -8.96 -2.29 4.14
C ARG A 196 -8.57 -1.06 3.32
N HIS A 197 -7.48 -0.40 3.68
CA HIS A 197 -6.97 0.81 3.04
C HIS A 197 -5.57 0.55 2.44
N PHE A 198 -5.17 -0.71 2.34
CA PHE A 198 -3.88 -1.11 1.81
C PHE A 198 -4.14 -2.01 0.62
N ASP A 199 -4.55 -1.41 -0.48
CA ASP A 199 -5.13 -2.11 -1.63
C ASP A 199 -4.13 -2.17 -2.80
N GLY A 200 -2.96 -1.54 -2.72
CA GLY A 200 -1.94 -1.65 -3.77
C GLY A 200 -0.52 -1.17 -3.48
N PRO A 201 0.37 -1.28 -4.50
CA PRO A 201 1.75 -0.83 -4.44
C PRO A 201 1.91 0.67 -4.16
N VAL A 202 1.00 1.50 -4.66
CA VAL A 202 1.04 2.94 -4.45
C VAL A 202 0.74 3.28 -2.99
N ASP A 203 -0.31 2.70 -2.40
CA ASP A 203 -0.66 2.84 -0.98
C ASP A 203 0.50 2.39 -0.09
N GLY A 204 1.10 1.23 -0.42
CA GLY A 204 2.27 0.72 0.28
C GLY A 204 3.46 1.68 0.26
N ILE A 205 3.74 2.33 -0.87
CA ILE A 205 4.76 3.38 -0.98
C ILE A 205 4.40 4.59 -0.12
N VAL A 206 3.14 5.03 -0.08
CA VAL A 206 2.70 6.18 0.74
C VAL A 206 2.88 5.89 2.23
N TYR A 207 2.47 4.71 2.70
CA TYR A 207 2.67 4.32 4.10
C TYR A 207 4.15 4.18 4.45
N ALA A 208 4.95 3.54 3.58
CA ALA A 208 6.40 3.44 3.75
C ALA A 208 7.08 4.81 3.81
N ALA A 209 6.72 5.72 2.89
CA ALA A 209 7.22 7.08 2.89
C ALA A 209 6.85 7.82 4.19
N THR A 210 5.66 7.58 4.73
CA THR A 210 5.20 8.20 5.98
C THR A 210 5.96 7.66 7.19
N VAL A 211 6.23 6.35 7.25
CA VAL A 211 7.11 5.77 8.28
C VAL A 211 8.52 6.34 8.17
N ALA A 212 9.09 6.35 6.97
CA ALA A 212 10.42 6.90 6.72
C ALA A 212 10.52 8.38 7.07
N ALA A 213 9.47 9.18 6.81
CA ALA A 213 9.42 10.60 7.17
C ALA A 213 9.49 10.81 8.68
N GLY A 214 8.77 10.00 9.46
CA GLY A 214 8.83 10.05 10.92
C GLY A 214 10.22 9.70 11.46
N PHE A 215 10.83 8.64 10.92
CA PHE A 215 12.19 8.26 11.28
C PHE A 215 13.18 9.37 10.94
N ALA A 216 13.18 9.82 9.67
CA ALA A 216 14.10 10.84 9.18
C ALA A 216 13.94 12.16 9.94
N PHE A 217 12.73 12.49 10.42
CA PHE A 217 12.52 13.66 11.24
C PHE A 217 13.34 13.59 12.53
N VAL A 218 13.16 12.55 13.34
CA VAL A 218 13.84 12.42 14.63
C VAL A 218 15.34 12.19 14.44
N GLU A 219 15.74 11.47 13.40
CA GLU A 219 17.15 11.33 13.06
C GLU A 219 17.78 12.69 12.67
N ASN A 220 17.10 13.50 11.85
CA ASN A 220 17.57 14.87 11.54
C ASN A 220 17.72 15.73 12.80
N ILE A 221 16.83 15.60 13.79
CA ILE A 221 16.97 16.29 15.08
C ILE A 221 18.30 15.90 15.72
N GLN A 222 18.62 14.60 15.77
CA GLN A 222 19.87 14.11 16.35
C GLN A 222 21.09 14.67 15.64
N TYR A 223 21.16 14.56 14.31
CA TYR A 223 22.31 15.06 13.54
C TYR A 223 22.51 16.57 13.69
N PHE A 224 21.43 17.35 13.62
CA PHE A 224 21.52 18.80 13.79
C PHE A 224 21.86 19.19 15.22
N ALA A 225 21.30 18.53 16.23
CA ALA A 225 21.63 18.78 17.62
C ALA A 225 23.09 18.46 17.92
N LEU A 226 23.59 17.30 17.46
CA LEU A 226 25.00 16.92 17.64
C LEU A 226 25.94 17.95 16.99
N GLN A 227 25.66 18.36 15.75
CA GLN A 227 26.52 19.34 15.06
C GLN A 227 26.45 20.74 15.70
N VAL A 228 25.28 21.18 16.17
CA VAL A 228 25.16 22.44 16.91
C VAL A 228 25.99 22.38 18.20
N GLY A 229 25.94 21.26 18.93
CA GLY A 229 26.73 21.07 20.14
C GLY A 229 28.23 21.10 19.86
N GLU A 230 28.68 20.45 18.79
CA GLU A 230 30.08 20.43 18.36
C GLU A 230 30.58 21.82 17.94
N ASP A 231 29.81 22.54 17.12
CA ASP A 231 30.13 23.89 16.67
C ASP A 231 30.24 24.86 17.86
N LEU A 232 29.36 24.74 18.86
CA LEU A 232 29.44 25.53 20.09
C LEU A 232 30.65 25.16 20.96
N ALA A 233 31.01 23.88 21.03
CA ALA A 233 32.09 23.39 21.88
C ALA A 233 33.49 23.69 21.29
N THR A 234 33.63 23.63 19.96
CA THR A 234 34.93 23.69 19.28
C THR A 234 35.14 24.95 18.45
N GLY A 235 34.06 25.72 18.17
CA GLY A 235 34.09 26.84 17.24
C GLY A 235 34.08 26.44 15.77
N SER A 236 33.82 25.16 15.45
CA SER A 236 33.63 24.69 14.08
C SER A 236 32.39 25.30 13.41
N GLN A 237 32.29 25.15 12.09
CA GLN A 237 31.16 25.63 11.28
C GLN A 237 30.55 24.48 10.46
N GLY A 238 30.42 23.30 11.06
CA GLY A 238 29.94 22.10 10.38
C GLY A 238 28.43 22.10 10.13
N LEU A 239 27.66 22.88 10.89
CA LEU A 239 26.19 22.89 10.81
C LEU A 239 25.66 23.18 9.41
N ALA A 240 26.25 24.13 8.70
CA ALA A 240 25.80 24.49 7.35
C ALA A 240 25.96 23.32 6.38
N TYR A 241 27.06 22.58 6.48
CA TYR A 241 27.33 21.40 5.65
C TYR A 241 26.35 20.26 5.98
N VAL A 242 26.21 19.90 7.27
CA VAL A 242 25.29 18.84 7.71
C VAL A 242 23.85 19.18 7.34
N PHE A 243 23.44 20.44 7.53
CA PHE A 243 22.13 20.92 7.11
C PHE A 243 21.92 20.79 5.60
N PHE A 244 22.89 21.22 4.79
CA PHE A 244 22.76 21.12 3.33
C PHE A 244 22.61 19.67 2.85
N VAL A 245 23.47 18.77 3.34
CA VAL A 245 23.42 17.35 2.97
C VAL A 245 22.09 16.73 3.40
N ARG A 246 21.66 16.95 4.65
CA ARG A 246 20.47 16.28 5.19
C ARG A 246 19.15 16.92 4.74
N ALA A 247 19.09 18.25 4.70
CA ALA A 247 17.87 18.99 4.41
C ALA A 247 17.56 19.09 2.91
N LEU A 248 18.59 19.18 2.07
CA LEU A 248 18.40 19.44 0.63
C LEU A 248 18.84 18.28 -0.26
N MET A 249 19.97 17.63 0.03
CA MET A 249 20.45 16.52 -0.80
C MET A 249 19.75 15.20 -0.46
N SER A 250 19.52 14.91 0.81
CA SER A 250 18.93 13.63 1.23
C SER A 250 17.51 13.67 1.82
N PRO A 251 16.62 14.68 1.57
CA PRO A 251 15.32 14.73 2.23
C PRO A 251 14.48 13.49 1.91
N PHE A 252 14.61 12.93 0.70
CA PHE A 252 13.86 11.76 0.27
C PHE A 252 14.65 10.44 0.34
N ALA A 253 15.86 10.43 0.91
CA ALA A 253 16.71 9.23 0.96
C ALA A 253 16.00 8.06 1.66
N HIS A 254 15.64 8.24 2.94
CA HIS A 254 14.92 7.20 3.70
C HIS A 254 13.57 6.84 3.06
N VAL A 255 12.87 7.82 2.49
CA VAL A 255 11.61 7.58 1.78
C VAL A 255 11.82 6.60 0.63
N MET A 256 12.86 6.80 -0.17
CA MET A 256 13.20 5.94 -1.30
C MET A 256 13.57 4.52 -0.85
N TYR A 257 14.34 4.39 0.23
CA TYR A 257 14.76 3.08 0.74
C TYR A 257 13.55 2.28 1.23
N THR A 258 12.80 2.82 2.19
CA THR A 258 11.66 2.12 2.78
C THR A 258 10.53 1.92 1.76
N ALA A 259 10.42 2.76 0.72
CA ALA A 259 9.46 2.57 -0.37
C ALA A 259 9.62 1.24 -1.10
N CYS A 260 10.81 0.63 -1.14
CA CYS A 260 10.99 -0.72 -1.67
C CYS A 260 10.19 -1.76 -0.87
N THR A 261 10.25 -1.68 0.46
CA THR A 261 9.42 -2.51 1.37
C THR A 261 7.94 -2.21 1.19
N GLY A 262 7.55 -0.94 1.11
CA GLY A 262 6.18 -0.53 0.86
C GLY A 262 5.60 -1.08 -0.45
N PHE A 263 6.36 -0.97 -1.53
CA PHE A 263 6.00 -1.49 -2.84
C PHE A 263 5.80 -3.01 -2.81
N ALA A 264 6.74 -3.75 -2.22
CA ALA A 264 6.66 -5.21 -2.12
C ALA A 264 5.45 -5.66 -1.29
N LEU A 265 5.17 -4.99 -0.16
CA LEU A 265 3.99 -5.25 0.65
C LEU A 265 2.69 -4.89 -0.07
N GLY A 266 2.68 -3.83 -0.88
CA GLY A 266 1.53 -3.47 -1.73
C GLY A 266 1.26 -4.48 -2.84
N LEU A 267 2.31 -5.14 -3.35
CA LEU A 267 2.15 -6.29 -4.24
C LEU A 267 1.60 -7.51 -3.49
N ALA A 268 2.02 -7.73 -2.23
CA ALA A 268 1.56 -8.81 -1.38
C ALA A 268 0.07 -8.68 -1.02
N ALA A 269 -0.38 -7.46 -0.71
CA ALA A 269 -1.76 -7.18 -0.37
C ALA A 269 -2.76 -7.68 -1.43
N ARG A 270 -2.35 -7.69 -2.70
CA ARG A 270 -3.15 -8.17 -3.84
C ARG A 270 -3.03 -9.66 -4.13
N ARG A 271 -2.02 -10.36 -3.59
CA ARG A 271 -1.62 -11.70 -4.02
C ARG A 271 -1.65 -12.76 -2.92
N THR A 272 -1.60 -12.35 -1.66
CA THR A 272 -1.39 -13.27 -0.54
C THR A 272 -2.26 -12.93 0.67
N GLY A 273 -2.52 -13.94 1.48
CA GLY A 273 -3.06 -13.77 2.84
C GLY A 273 -2.09 -13.02 3.77
N PRO A 274 -2.48 -12.75 5.03
CA PRO A 274 -1.69 -11.95 5.97
C PRO A 274 -0.29 -12.50 6.23
N TYR A 275 -0.12 -13.82 6.31
CA TYR A 275 1.17 -14.48 6.54
C TYR A 275 2.08 -14.47 5.30
N GLY A 276 1.50 -14.51 4.09
CA GLY A 276 2.29 -14.44 2.86
C GLY A 276 2.99 -13.09 2.68
N ALA A 277 2.48 -12.02 3.32
CA ALA A 277 3.11 -10.71 3.31
C ALA A 277 4.49 -10.69 4.00
N ILE A 278 4.79 -11.65 4.89
CA ILE A 278 6.09 -11.73 5.57
C ILE A 278 7.22 -12.05 4.57
N GLY A 279 6.98 -12.93 3.59
CA GLY A 279 7.96 -13.18 2.54
C GLY A 279 8.24 -11.93 1.69
N TRP A 280 7.17 -11.20 1.35
CA TRP A 280 7.28 -9.95 0.60
C TRP A 280 7.96 -8.82 1.38
N PHE A 281 7.84 -8.82 2.71
CA PHE A 281 8.60 -7.90 3.57
C PHE A 281 10.10 -8.06 3.31
N PHE A 282 10.64 -9.28 3.32
CA PHE A 282 12.06 -9.51 3.04
C PHE A 282 12.45 -9.19 1.60
N VAL A 283 11.57 -9.47 0.63
CA VAL A 283 11.79 -9.10 -0.79
C VAL A 283 11.99 -7.59 -0.95
N GLY A 284 11.25 -6.77 -0.19
CA GLY A 284 11.41 -5.32 -0.22
C GLY A 284 12.52 -4.80 0.71
N LEU A 285 12.80 -5.49 1.81
CA LEU A 285 13.84 -5.11 2.78
C LEU A 285 15.25 -5.19 2.17
N VAL A 286 15.53 -6.21 1.35
CA VAL A 286 16.85 -6.38 0.72
C VAL A 286 17.25 -5.14 -0.12
N PRO A 287 16.45 -4.68 -1.10
CA PRO A 287 16.78 -3.45 -1.83
C PRO A 287 16.70 -2.19 -0.96
N ALA A 288 15.84 -2.14 0.06
CA ALA A 288 15.79 -1.01 1.00
C ALA A 288 17.13 -0.85 1.74
N ALA A 289 17.59 -1.92 2.40
CA ALA A 289 18.86 -1.96 3.10
C ALA A 289 20.05 -1.77 2.14
N GLY A 290 19.99 -2.32 0.93
CA GLY A 290 21.04 -2.16 -0.09
C GLY A 290 21.19 -0.70 -0.56
N LEU A 291 20.09 -0.01 -0.84
CA LEU A 291 20.12 1.41 -1.21
C LEU A 291 20.59 2.30 -0.05
N HIS A 292 20.19 1.97 1.17
CA HIS A 292 20.64 2.70 2.35
C HIS A 292 22.13 2.46 2.62
N ALA A 293 22.60 1.22 2.52
CA ALA A 293 24.03 0.88 2.59
C ALA A 293 24.84 1.59 1.51
N LEU A 294 24.31 1.69 0.29
CA LEU A 294 24.95 2.40 -0.82
C LEU A 294 25.15 3.90 -0.52
N TRP A 295 24.18 4.54 0.13
CA TRP A 295 24.30 5.93 0.57
C TRP A 295 25.32 6.09 1.69
N ASN A 296 25.23 5.27 2.74
CA ASN A 296 26.15 5.35 3.87
C ASN A 296 27.58 5.04 3.43
N GLY A 297 27.77 3.99 2.63
CA GLY A 297 29.09 3.60 2.12
C GLY A 297 29.75 4.69 1.28
N ALA A 298 28.97 5.47 0.53
CA ALA A 298 29.51 6.57 -0.27
C ALA A 298 30.16 7.67 0.58
N LEU A 299 29.66 7.90 1.81
CA LEU A 299 30.25 8.88 2.73
C LEU A 299 31.66 8.48 3.19
N PHE A 300 31.97 7.19 3.22
CA PHE A 300 33.29 6.68 3.61
C PHE A 300 34.24 6.48 2.43
N VAL A 301 33.71 5.98 1.30
CA VAL A 301 34.55 5.48 0.19
C VAL A 301 34.90 6.58 -0.81
N VAL A 302 34.00 7.53 -1.04
CA VAL A 302 34.13 8.48 -2.16
C VAL A 302 34.92 9.74 -1.78
N GLY A 303 34.98 10.08 -0.49
CA GLY A 303 35.69 11.26 0.01
C GLY A 303 35.28 12.54 -0.72
N ASP A 304 36.26 13.30 -1.21
CA ASP A 304 36.05 14.57 -1.93
C ASP A 304 35.19 14.43 -3.20
N GLY A 305 35.06 13.23 -3.75
CA GLY A 305 34.21 12.94 -4.90
C GLY A 305 32.71 12.86 -4.59
N PHE A 306 32.29 13.03 -3.32
CA PHE A 306 30.93 12.77 -2.87
C PHE A 306 29.86 13.50 -3.71
N PHE A 307 30.09 14.76 -4.08
CA PHE A 307 29.14 15.52 -4.90
C PHE A 307 29.01 14.99 -6.33
N VAL A 308 30.12 14.54 -6.93
CA VAL A 308 30.11 13.91 -8.26
C VAL A 308 29.36 12.58 -8.20
N TYR A 309 29.64 11.76 -7.18
CA TYR A 309 28.90 10.53 -6.93
C TYR A 309 27.40 10.79 -6.73
N TYR A 310 27.05 11.78 -5.92
CA TYR A 310 25.66 12.14 -5.66
C TYR A 310 24.93 12.48 -6.97
N LEU A 311 25.54 13.29 -7.84
CA LEU A 311 24.95 13.68 -9.12
C LEU A 311 24.86 12.52 -10.12
N LEU A 312 25.86 11.64 -10.17
CA LEU A 312 25.94 10.56 -11.17
C LEU A 312 25.24 9.26 -10.74
N VAL A 313 25.05 9.05 -9.44
CA VAL A 313 24.47 7.81 -8.90
C VAL A 313 23.16 8.12 -8.18
N GLN A 314 23.18 8.98 -7.17
CA GLN A 314 21.98 9.20 -6.34
C GLN A 314 20.86 9.89 -7.11
N VAL A 315 21.15 10.95 -7.87
CA VAL A 315 20.13 11.68 -8.63
C VAL A 315 19.45 10.77 -9.66
N PRO A 316 20.15 9.94 -10.46
CA PRO A 316 19.51 8.96 -11.33
C PRO A 316 18.64 7.94 -10.59
N ILE A 317 19.06 7.41 -9.45
CA ILE A 317 18.25 6.48 -8.64
C ILE A 317 16.97 7.20 -8.16
N PHE A 318 17.08 8.44 -7.69
CA PHE A 318 15.93 9.23 -7.26
C PHE A 318 14.95 9.49 -8.41
N VAL A 319 15.47 9.89 -9.58
CA VAL A 319 14.66 10.08 -10.80
C VAL A 319 13.97 8.77 -11.20
N ALA A 320 14.68 7.63 -11.18
CA ALA A 320 14.11 6.34 -11.48
C ALA A 320 12.96 5.96 -10.53
N MET A 321 13.10 6.25 -9.23
CA MET A 321 12.04 6.02 -8.25
C MET A 321 10.82 6.91 -8.50
N VAL A 322 11.02 8.20 -8.80
CA VAL A 322 9.92 9.12 -9.16
C VAL A 322 9.20 8.64 -10.41
N LEU A 323 9.95 8.27 -11.45
CA LEU A 323 9.39 7.73 -12.70
C LEU A 323 8.61 6.43 -12.45
N LEU A 324 9.11 5.54 -11.58
CA LEU A 324 8.41 4.32 -11.18
C LEU A 324 7.06 4.65 -10.51
N VAL A 325 7.03 5.58 -9.55
CA VAL A 325 5.79 6.00 -8.88
C VAL A 325 4.80 6.59 -9.88
N VAL A 326 5.26 7.46 -10.78
CA VAL A 326 4.44 8.06 -11.84
C VAL A 326 3.90 6.99 -12.78
N PHE A 327 4.74 6.04 -13.19
CA PHE A 327 4.35 4.91 -14.04
C PHE A 327 3.29 4.04 -13.35
N LEU A 328 3.50 3.65 -12.09
CA LEU A 328 2.55 2.85 -11.31
C LEU A 328 1.18 3.54 -11.23
N ARG A 329 1.16 4.85 -10.95
CA ARG A 329 -0.08 5.63 -10.89
C ARG A 329 -0.79 5.74 -12.24
N ARG A 330 -0.04 5.97 -13.32
CA ARG A 330 -0.62 6.02 -14.68
C ARG A 330 -1.18 4.67 -15.10
N ASN A 331 -0.46 3.59 -14.80
CA ASN A 331 -0.88 2.23 -15.09
C ASN A 331 -2.12 1.83 -14.28
N GLU A 332 -2.18 2.18 -12.99
CA GLU A 332 -3.37 1.96 -12.16
C GLU A 332 -4.60 2.65 -12.73
N ARG A 333 -4.49 3.94 -13.07
CA ARG A 333 -5.57 4.68 -13.74
C ARG A 333 -6.02 4.02 -15.05
N ARG A 334 -5.07 3.65 -15.91
CA ARG A 334 -5.36 3.02 -17.21
C ARG A 334 -6.07 1.68 -17.02
N VAL A 335 -5.54 0.82 -16.15
CA VAL A 335 -6.15 -0.49 -15.86
C VAL A 335 -7.55 -0.32 -15.29
N THR A 336 -7.76 0.57 -14.31
CA THR A 336 -9.11 0.81 -13.78
C THR A 336 -10.07 1.29 -14.86
N HIS A 337 -9.64 2.22 -15.72
CA HIS A 337 -10.44 2.69 -16.84
C HIS A 337 -10.81 1.55 -17.80
N ASP A 338 -9.81 0.84 -18.32
CA ASP A 338 -10.00 -0.20 -19.33
C ASP A 338 -10.88 -1.34 -18.80
N ARG A 339 -10.71 -1.74 -17.53
CA ARG A 339 -11.51 -2.81 -16.93
C ARG A 339 -12.94 -2.37 -16.62
N LEU A 340 -13.15 -1.15 -16.10
CA LEU A 340 -14.51 -0.64 -15.87
C LEU A 340 -15.26 -0.36 -17.18
N ALA A 341 -14.56 -0.02 -18.26
CA ALA A 341 -15.16 0.16 -19.58
C ALA A 341 -15.77 -1.15 -20.11
N GLU A 342 -15.19 -2.32 -19.83
CA GLU A 342 -15.80 -3.61 -20.17
C GLU A 342 -17.14 -3.81 -19.47
N TYR A 343 -17.25 -3.41 -18.19
CA TYR A 343 -18.51 -3.46 -17.45
C TYR A 343 -19.51 -2.38 -17.89
N ALA A 344 -19.04 -1.23 -18.37
CA ALA A 344 -19.90 -0.21 -18.96
C ALA A 344 -20.54 -0.70 -20.26
N ALA A 345 -19.78 -1.43 -21.09
CA ALA A 345 -20.29 -2.01 -22.34
C ALA A 345 -21.45 -3.00 -22.11
N VAL A 346 -21.56 -3.58 -20.92
CA VAL A 346 -22.62 -4.53 -20.54
C VAL A 346 -23.60 -3.95 -19.49
N GLY A 347 -23.60 -2.63 -19.29
CA GLY A 347 -24.64 -1.91 -18.55
C GLY A 347 -24.47 -1.77 -17.04
N TRP A 348 -23.31 -2.10 -16.47
CA TRP A 348 -23.04 -1.93 -15.02
C TRP A 348 -22.62 -0.50 -14.64
N PHE A 349 -22.01 0.24 -15.58
CA PHE A 349 -21.55 1.62 -15.39
C PHE A 349 -21.86 2.47 -16.63
N SER A 350 -22.02 3.78 -16.43
CA SER A 350 -21.97 4.74 -17.55
C SER A 350 -20.52 5.12 -17.90
N ALA A 351 -20.29 5.63 -19.12
CA ALA A 351 -18.98 6.13 -19.53
C ALA A 351 -18.46 7.25 -18.61
N ASP A 352 -19.35 8.12 -18.14
CA ASP A 352 -19.03 9.18 -17.18
C ASP A 352 -18.66 8.63 -15.80
N GLU A 353 -19.36 7.59 -15.34
CA GLU A 353 -18.99 6.86 -14.12
C GLU A 353 -17.61 6.23 -14.26
N VAL A 354 -17.28 5.63 -15.41
CA VAL A 354 -15.94 5.09 -15.67
C VAL A 354 -14.88 6.19 -15.63
N GLY A 355 -15.12 7.35 -16.26
CA GLY A 355 -14.22 8.51 -16.20
C GLY A 355 -14.03 9.05 -14.78
N MET A 356 -15.11 9.08 -14.00
CA MET A 356 -15.12 9.49 -12.59
C MET A 356 -14.35 8.49 -11.71
N LEU A 357 -14.60 7.19 -11.88
CA LEU A 357 -14.05 6.10 -11.07
C LEU A 357 -12.62 5.74 -11.44
N SER A 358 -12.19 5.96 -12.68
CA SER A 358 -10.81 5.67 -13.11
C SER A 358 -9.83 6.78 -12.75
N SER A 359 -10.32 7.98 -12.47
CA SER A 359 -9.47 9.13 -12.15
C SER A 359 -9.62 9.55 -10.69
N SER A 360 -8.50 9.80 -10.03
CA SER A 360 -8.54 10.22 -8.63
C SER A 360 -9.22 11.59 -8.46
N ALA A 361 -9.13 12.49 -9.46
CA ALA A 361 -9.85 13.76 -9.47
C ALA A 361 -11.38 13.56 -9.53
N GLY A 362 -11.84 12.60 -10.33
CA GLY A 362 -13.23 12.17 -10.37
C GLY A 362 -13.70 11.62 -9.02
N ARG A 363 -12.96 10.67 -8.44
CA ARG A 363 -13.23 10.11 -7.11
C ARG A 363 -13.30 11.18 -6.01
N ARG A 364 -12.44 12.20 -6.04
CA ARG A 364 -12.49 13.32 -5.08
C ARG A 364 -13.75 14.16 -5.24
N ARG A 365 -14.10 14.56 -6.47
CA ARG A 365 -15.34 15.30 -6.75
C ARG A 365 -16.59 14.53 -6.34
N ALA A 366 -16.62 13.22 -6.60
CA ALA A 366 -17.72 12.35 -6.19
C ALA A 366 -17.83 12.28 -4.65
N ARG A 367 -16.70 12.15 -3.93
CA ARG A 367 -16.69 12.16 -2.46
C ARG A 367 -17.07 13.51 -1.86
N SER A 368 -16.69 14.64 -2.46
CA SER A 368 -17.07 15.98 -1.97
C SER A 368 -18.55 16.24 -2.19
N TRP A 369 -19.09 15.89 -3.37
CA TRP A 369 -20.53 15.94 -3.65
C TRP A 369 -21.33 15.04 -2.71
N ALA A 370 -20.84 13.83 -2.44
CA ALA A 370 -21.47 12.91 -1.50
C ALA A 370 -21.42 13.44 -0.06
N ALA A 371 -20.35 14.16 0.31
CA ALA A 371 -20.23 14.81 1.62
C ALA A 371 -21.27 15.91 1.81
N SER A 372 -21.50 16.75 0.80
CA SER A 372 -22.54 17.79 0.86
C SER A 372 -23.97 17.24 0.96
N ARG A 373 -24.15 15.93 0.75
CA ARG A 373 -25.45 15.23 0.80
C ARG A 373 -25.56 14.21 1.95
N GLY A 374 -24.56 14.13 2.84
CA GLY A 374 -24.55 13.16 3.94
C GLY A 374 -24.26 11.69 3.55
N ILE A 375 -24.10 11.39 2.26
CA ILE A 375 -23.90 10.03 1.71
C ILE A 375 -22.43 9.68 1.42
N ARG A 376 -21.49 10.43 2.01
CA ARG A 376 -20.03 10.20 1.84
C ARG A 376 -19.59 8.76 2.14
N PRO A 377 -20.09 8.08 3.19
CA PRO A 377 -19.72 6.69 3.46
C PRO A 377 -20.12 5.75 2.32
N ALA A 378 -21.35 5.89 1.78
CA ALA A 378 -21.83 5.09 0.66
C ALA A 378 -20.97 5.29 -0.60
N MET A 379 -20.60 6.54 -0.90
CA MET A 379 -19.73 6.84 -2.05
C MET A 379 -18.33 6.23 -1.91
N LYS A 380 -17.77 6.19 -0.69
CA LYS A 380 -16.47 5.52 -0.45
C LYS A 380 -16.57 4.02 -0.75
N VAL A 381 -17.64 3.37 -0.31
CA VAL A 381 -17.87 1.93 -0.55
C VAL A 381 -18.05 1.67 -2.04
N PHE A 382 -18.85 2.49 -2.74
CA PHE A 382 -19.03 2.37 -4.19
C PHE A 382 -17.71 2.48 -4.97
N ILE A 383 -16.90 3.50 -4.69
CA ILE A 383 -15.58 3.69 -5.32
C ILE A 383 -14.65 2.51 -5.02
N SER A 384 -14.62 2.04 -3.77
CA SER A 384 -13.81 0.90 -3.34
C SER A 384 -14.22 -0.37 -4.08
N ASN A 385 -15.52 -0.68 -4.13
CA ASN A 385 -16.03 -1.88 -4.80
C ASN A 385 -15.77 -1.83 -6.31
N ALA A 386 -15.96 -0.68 -6.96
CA ALA A 386 -15.65 -0.52 -8.38
C ALA A 386 -14.15 -0.71 -8.67
N THR A 387 -13.29 -0.15 -7.83
CA THR A 387 -11.83 -0.31 -7.97
C THR A 387 -11.41 -1.77 -7.78
N ARG A 388 -11.97 -2.45 -6.77
CA ARG A 388 -11.77 -3.89 -6.53
C ARG A 388 -12.25 -4.72 -7.72
N LEU A 389 -13.44 -4.43 -8.26
CA LEU A 389 -13.98 -5.11 -9.43
C LEU A 389 -13.04 -4.98 -10.64
N ALA A 390 -12.54 -3.77 -10.91
CA ALA A 390 -11.58 -3.55 -11.98
C ALA A 390 -10.31 -4.41 -11.82
N PHE A 391 -9.75 -4.50 -10.61
CA PHE A 391 -8.57 -5.33 -10.36
C PHE A 391 -8.86 -6.83 -10.40
N THR A 392 -10.03 -7.27 -9.91
CA THR A 392 -10.51 -8.66 -10.03
C THR A 392 -10.61 -9.04 -11.51
N ARG A 393 -11.20 -8.19 -12.35
CA ARG A 393 -11.26 -8.42 -13.81
C ARG A 393 -9.87 -8.48 -14.43
N GLN A 394 -8.96 -7.58 -14.04
CA GLN A 394 -7.58 -7.62 -14.54
C GLN A 394 -6.86 -8.93 -14.19
N ARG A 395 -7.15 -9.53 -13.04
CA ARG A 395 -6.60 -10.85 -12.66
C ARG A 395 -7.17 -11.95 -13.53
N LEU A 396 -8.48 -11.96 -13.79
CA LEU A 396 -9.12 -12.93 -14.68
C LEU A 396 -8.53 -12.87 -16.10
N VAL A 397 -8.35 -11.67 -16.64
CA VAL A 397 -7.78 -11.48 -17.98
C VAL A 397 -6.31 -11.91 -18.04
N LYS A 398 -5.54 -11.73 -16.96
CA LYS A 398 -4.12 -12.14 -16.92
C LYS A 398 -3.90 -13.63 -16.64
N GLY A 399 -4.89 -14.33 -16.07
CA GLY A 399 -4.99 -15.78 -15.97
C GLY A 399 -3.86 -16.55 -15.24
N ARG A 400 -4.23 -17.28 -14.18
CA ARG A 400 -3.57 -18.54 -13.77
C ARG A 400 -4.68 -19.52 -13.35
N ARG A 401 -4.94 -20.53 -14.18
CA ARG A 401 -6.09 -21.47 -14.14
C ARG A 401 -6.54 -21.96 -12.75
N ALA A 402 -5.62 -22.15 -11.81
CA ALA A 402 -5.92 -22.68 -10.48
C ALA A 402 -6.72 -21.72 -9.56
N LEU A 403 -6.86 -20.43 -9.91
CA LEU A 403 -7.54 -19.43 -9.09
C LEU A 403 -8.83 -18.89 -9.72
N ASP A 404 -9.20 -19.33 -10.92
CA ASP A 404 -10.23 -18.67 -11.72
C ASP A 404 -11.63 -18.77 -11.06
N GLU A 405 -11.99 -19.89 -10.45
CA GLU A 405 -13.29 -20.06 -9.78
C GLU A 405 -13.48 -19.15 -8.55
N ALA A 406 -12.42 -18.99 -7.74
CA ALA A 406 -12.47 -18.11 -6.57
C ALA A 406 -12.57 -16.64 -7.00
N VAL A 407 -11.83 -16.27 -8.05
CA VAL A 407 -11.84 -14.90 -8.58
C VAL A 407 -13.17 -14.58 -9.27
N GLN A 408 -13.81 -15.55 -9.92
CA GLN A 408 -15.16 -15.40 -10.46
C GLN A 408 -16.23 -15.22 -9.35
N ARG A 409 -16.09 -15.94 -8.22
CA ARG A 409 -16.94 -15.72 -7.04
C ARG A 409 -16.75 -14.31 -6.48
N ASP A 410 -15.49 -13.86 -6.32
CA ASP A 410 -15.19 -12.49 -5.89
C ASP A 410 -15.80 -11.45 -6.84
N GLU A 411 -15.77 -11.70 -8.16
CA GLU A 411 -16.39 -10.83 -9.17
C GLU A 411 -17.91 -10.73 -8.97
N ALA A 412 -18.60 -11.86 -8.80
CA ALA A 412 -20.05 -11.89 -8.55
C ALA A 412 -20.45 -11.19 -7.23
N GLU A 413 -19.68 -11.40 -6.17
CA GLU A 413 -19.88 -10.71 -4.88
C GLU A 413 -19.68 -9.20 -5.02
N LEU A 414 -18.66 -8.75 -5.75
CA LEU A 414 -18.42 -7.33 -6.00
C LEU A 414 -19.53 -6.67 -6.83
N LEU A 415 -20.06 -7.39 -7.82
CA LEU A 415 -21.21 -6.92 -8.61
C LEU A 415 -22.47 -6.75 -7.73
N SER A 416 -22.78 -7.72 -6.87
CA SER A 416 -23.91 -7.59 -5.93
C SER A 416 -23.70 -6.45 -4.92
N ALA A 417 -22.49 -6.29 -4.39
CA ALA A 417 -22.12 -5.19 -3.49
C ALA A 417 -22.19 -3.82 -4.18
N LEU A 418 -21.91 -3.74 -5.49
CA LEU A 418 -22.07 -2.52 -6.28
C LEU A 418 -23.53 -2.13 -6.44
N THR A 419 -24.43 -3.08 -6.69
CA THR A 419 -25.88 -2.85 -6.73
C THR A 419 -26.38 -2.29 -5.40
N ALA A 420 -25.99 -2.91 -4.27
CA ALA A 420 -26.35 -2.43 -2.94
C ALA A 420 -25.78 -1.01 -2.64
N SER A 421 -24.55 -0.73 -3.08
CA SER A 421 -23.92 0.59 -2.91
C SER A 421 -24.63 1.66 -3.74
N ARG A 422 -25.10 1.32 -4.95
CA ARG A 422 -25.85 2.21 -5.84
C ARG A 422 -27.19 2.59 -5.23
N VAL A 423 -27.90 1.64 -4.63
CA VAL A 423 -29.14 1.89 -3.87
C VAL A 423 -28.90 2.87 -2.71
N ALA A 424 -27.84 2.67 -1.93
CA ALA A 424 -27.50 3.56 -0.81
C ALA A 424 -27.15 5.00 -1.24
N LEU A 425 -26.62 5.18 -2.45
CA LEU A 425 -26.32 6.51 -3.02
C LEU A 425 -27.57 7.28 -3.48
N GLN A 426 -28.66 6.58 -3.73
CA GLN A 426 -29.93 7.14 -4.21
C GLN A 426 -30.93 7.41 -3.06
N ALA A 427 -30.62 7.01 -1.82
CA ALA A 427 -31.48 7.22 -0.66
C ALA A 427 -31.55 8.70 -0.20
N PRO A 428 -32.70 9.20 0.29
CA PRO A 428 -32.84 10.58 0.79
C PRO A 428 -31.92 10.87 2.01
N PRO A 429 -31.39 12.11 2.17
CA PRO A 429 -30.42 12.45 3.22
C PRO A 429 -30.90 12.26 4.66
N THR A 430 -32.23 12.25 4.90
CA THR A 430 -32.85 12.23 6.23
C THR A 430 -33.07 10.83 6.81
N ALA A 431 -32.77 9.76 6.07
CA ALA A 431 -33.10 8.39 6.47
C ALA A 431 -31.99 7.63 7.21
N PHE A 432 -30.89 8.28 7.61
CA PHE A 432 -29.92 7.65 8.52
C PHE A 432 -30.39 7.79 9.97
N VAL A 433 -31.50 7.12 10.29
CA VAL A 433 -31.84 6.77 11.67
C VAL A 433 -31.18 5.42 11.92
N GLY A 434 -30.44 5.28 13.01
CA GLY A 434 -29.62 4.11 13.32
C GLY A 434 -30.37 2.76 13.24
N TYR A 435 -29.60 1.67 13.35
CA TYR A 435 -30.05 0.29 13.17
C TYR A 435 -31.33 -0.06 13.97
N PRO A 436 -32.38 -0.63 13.34
CA PRO A 436 -33.45 -1.33 14.05
C PRO A 436 -32.97 -2.70 14.56
N GLN A 437 -33.49 -3.13 15.71
CA GLN A 437 -33.18 -4.44 16.30
C GLN A 437 -33.78 -5.59 15.47
N HIS A 438 -33.03 -6.70 15.36
CA HIS A 438 -33.45 -7.89 14.61
C HIS A 438 -34.74 -8.53 15.16
N PRO A 439 -35.75 -8.83 14.32
CA PRO A 439 -36.86 -9.70 14.70
C PRO A 439 -36.42 -11.15 14.53
N GLY A 440 -36.07 -11.82 15.64
CA GLY A 440 -35.60 -13.21 15.59
C GLY A 440 -35.43 -13.91 16.93
N TRP A 441 -35.66 -13.22 18.04
CA TRP A 441 -35.85 -13.85 19.34
C TRP A 441 -37.21 -13.41 19.89
N PRO A 442 -38.07 -14.31 20.40
CA PRO A 442 -39.19 -13.86 21.21
C PRO A 442 -38.62 -13.02 22.37
N PRO A 443 -39.31 -11.95 22.81
CA PRO A 443 -38.86 -11.17 23.95
C PRO A 443 -38.62 -12.12 25.11
N GLN A 444 -37.38 -12.22 25.59
CA GLN A 444 -37.13 -12.76 26.90
C GLN A 444 -37.78 -11.78 27.88
N VAL A 445 -38.97 -12.16 28.34
CA VAL A 445 -39.62 -11.51 29.48
C VAL A 445 -38.57 -11.49 30.60
N PRO A 446 -38.25 -10.34 31.19
CA PRO A 446 -37.38 -10.31 32.35
C PRO A 446 -38.02 -11.15 33.46
N GLN A 447 -37.43 -12.29 33.77
CA GLN A 447 -37.78 -13.01 34.99
C GLN A 447 -37.28 -12.16 36.15
N HIS A 448 -38.22 -11.45 36.79
CA HIS A 448 -38.00 -10.87 38.10
C HIS A 448 -37.69 -12.03 39.08
N PRO A 449 -36.59 -11.96 39.84
CA PRO A 449 -36.30 -12.96 40.85
C PRO A 449 -37.20 -12.71 42.07
N GLY A 450 -38.02 -13.71 42.38
CA GLY A 450 -38.39 -14.06 43.75
C GLY A 450 -39.47 -13.22 44.43
N SER A 451 -40.68 -13.77 44.47
CA SER A 451 -41.53 -13.73 45.66
C SER A 451 -42.29 -15.06 45.79
N PRO A 452 -42.53 -15.57 47.02
CA PRO A 452 -42.64 -17.00 47.28
C PRO A 452 -44.02 -17.58 46.96
N GLN A 453 -44.02 -18.83 46.48
CA GLN A 453 -45.20 -19.68 46.38
C GLN A 453 -45.70 -20.06 47.78
N SER A 454 -46.92 -19.65 48.10
CA SER A 454 -47.80 -20.34 49.03
C SER A 454 -48.33 -21.62 48.36
N GLY A 455 -48.30 -22.75 49.07
CA GLY A 455 -48.88 -24.04 48.67
C GLY A 455 -50.42 -24.01 48.51
N PRO A 456 -51.17 -25.14 48.60
CA PRO A 456 -50.81 -26.44 49.19
C PRO A 456 -51.23 -27.68 48.36
N GLY A 457 -50.88 -28.87 48.87
CA GLY A 457 -51.87 -29.97 48.90
C GLY A 457 -51.49 -31.27 48.22
N TRP A 458 -51.28 -32.27 49.09
CA TRP A 458 -51.38 -33.73 48.91
C TRP A 458 -50.15 -34.48 48.40
#